data_AF-A0A4Q2Z9P7-F1
#
_entry.id   AF-A0A4Q2Z9P7-F1
#
_cell.length_a   1.000
_cell.length_b   1.000
_cell.length_c   1.000
_cell.angle_alpha   90.00
_cell.angle_beta   90.00
_cell.angle_gamma   90.00
#
_symmetry.space_group_name_H-M   'P 1'
#
loop_
_entity.id
_entity.type
_entity.pdbx_description
1 polymer ?
#
loop_
_entity_poly.entity_id
_entity_poly.type
_entity_poly.pdbx_seq_one_letter_code
_entity_poly.pdbx_strand_id
1 'polypeptide(L)'
;HRATLGGNLATASPIGDSAPILMALDAVILLVSPEGEREVALADFFTGYRKTVLKPDELIRAIRIPRKPVGRVAFFKVSKRREMDISIVAAGIRIATDAAGLITEARLSFGGVAEKPMRATTVEAALIGRTLAAHEDILDLLEKTFTPLDDVRGSASYRRSVVKGLFEKFVAGESAEPSKPIATFTDGHGIPHESAAGHVTGGARYVHDTALGRTMLEVWAIRSKVAHGIIRRIDLSAVRSSPGVSAVLTASDIPGVNNSGPVRHDEPLLAEDEVLFHGQAIALVVGESLEACRLAAEKTAIEIDELPPLLGIAEAIAADSFHTDPHVLSRGDVETGLKESQHLLEGEFGFGGQEHFYLETHAAWAEGDGEGGVHVASSTQHPSEIQTIVAEVLGLQRHQVVVESPRMGGGFGGKETQGNAIAALCALATVKTGKPVRWQLDRDEDMISTGKRHPFLARYRVGYDSEGRLHALDAKLFSDGGWSLDLSQPVTDRAIFHLDNAYYIPHERFEGRVAKTHSVSNTAFRGFGGPQGMLVIEEIIGRIALKLGLPAEE
;
A
#
# COMPACT_ATOMS: atom_id res chain seq x y z
N HIS A 1 -21.04 12.90 1.80
CA HIS A 1 -21.92 13.59 2.78
C HIS A 1 -22.73 12.64 3.69
N ARG A 2 -22.29 11.39 3.95
CA ARG A 2 -23.04 10.43 4.78
C ARG A 2 -22.55 10.30 6.23
N ALA A 3 -21.32 10.76 6.51
CA ALA A 3 -20.75 10.70 7.86
C ALA A 3 -21.46 11.66 8.82
N THR A 4 -21.69 11.22 10.05
CA THR A 4 -22.26 12.05 11.12
C THR A 4 -21.17 12.42 12.13
N LEU A 5 -21.27 13.62 12.73
CA LEU A 5 -20.33 14.04 13.77
C LEU A 5 -20.44 13.15 15.02
N GLY A 6 -21.67 12.76 15.40
CA GLY A 6 -21.90 11.81 16.49
C GLY A 6 -21.25 10.44 16.23
N GLY A 7 -21.39 9.90 15.01
CA GLY A 7 -20.74 8.64 14.63
C GLY A 7 -19.21 8.74 14.65
N ASN A 8 -18.65 9.88 14.22
CA ASN A 8 -17.20 10.14 14.29
C ASN A 8 -16.67 10.08 15.74
N LEU A 9 -17.36 10.74 16.67
CA LEU A 9 -16.98 10.72 18.10
C LEU A 9 -17.26 9.37 18.76
N ALA A 10 -18.42 8.75 18.49
CA ALA A 10 -18.78 7.44 19.05
C ALA A 10 -17.81 6.32 18.61
N THR A 11 -17.24 6.43 17.41
CA THR A 11 -16.19 5.51 16.93
C THR A 11 -14.94 5.55 17.80
N ALA A 12 -14.68 6.67 18.50
CA ALA A 12 -13.55 6.87 19.41
C ALA A 12 -12.19 6.49 18.77
N SER A 13 -12.02 6.89 17.51
CA SER A 13 -10.77 6.67 16.79
C SER A 13 -9.65 7.53 17.40
N PRO A 14 -8.47 6.96 17.72
CA PRO A 14 -7.33 7.74 18.24
C PRO A 14 -6.86 8.83 17.28
N ILE A 15 -7.11 8.64 15.98
CA ILE A 15 -6.72 9.51 14.87
C ILE A 15 -7.92 10.26 14.25
N GLY A 16 -9.00 10.41 15.02
CA GLY A 16 -10.17 11.18 14.59
C GLY A 16 -9.90 12.69 14.58
N ASP A 17 -10.14 13.35 13.45
CA ASP A 17 -9.81 14.78 13.25
C ASP A 17 -10.69 15.73 14.06
N SER A 18 -11.95 15.38 14.30
CA SER A 18 -12.89 16.27 14.97
C SER A 18 -12.63 16.37 16.48
N ALA A 19 -12.16 15.29 17.12
CA ALA A 19 -12.01 15.24 18.56
C ALA A 19 -11.00 16.28 19.09
N PRO A 20 -9.78 16.45 18.54
CA PRO A 20 -8.84 17.49 18.99
C PRO A 20 -9.47 18.88 18.98
N ILE A 21 -9.93 19.39 17.83
CA ILE A 21 -10.47 20.76 17.79
C ILE A 21 -11.67 20.96 18.71
N LEU A 22 -12.55 19.98 18.84
CA LEU A 22 -13.70 20.08 19.74
C LEU A 22 -13.28 20.07 21.23
N MET A 23 -12.25 19.31 21.60
CA MET A 23 -11.69 19.35 22.97
C MET A 23 -11.01 20.69 23.26
N ALA A 24 -10.29 21.26 22.29
CA ALA A 24 -9.68 22.58 22.42
C ALA A 24 -10.71 23.69 22.63
N LEU A 25 -11.90 23.50 22.08
CA LEU A 25 -13.05 24.40 22.22
C LEU A 25 -13.89 24.11 23.47
N ASP A 26 -13.48 23.18 24.35
CA ASP A 26 -14.24 22.75 25.52
C ASP A 26 -15.68 22.31 25.17
N ALA A 27 -15.84 21.59 24.06
CA ALA A 27 -17.14 21.08 23.64
C ALA A 27 -17.72 20.07 24.65
N VAL A 28 -19.05 20.04 24.74
CA VAL A 28 -19.81 19.16 25.62
C VAL A 28 -20.69 18.23 24.78
N ILE A 29 -20.71 16.94 25.12
CA ILE A 29 -21.61 15.95 24.51
C ILE A 29 -22.85 15.81 25.40
N LEU A 30 -24.03 15.89 24.78
CA LEU A 30 -25.31 15.56 25.42
C LEU A 30 -25.67 14.10 25.11
N LEU A 31 -25.71 13.28 26.16
CA LEU A 31 -26.09 11.88 26.11
C LEU A 31 -27.54 11.73 26.58
N VAL A 32 -28.30 10.87 25.90
CA VAL A 32 -29.71 10.58 26.22
C VAL A 32 -29.93 9.08 26.34
N SER A 33 -30.69 8.67 27.34
CA SER A 33 -31.24 7.32 27.52
C SER A 33 -32.72 7.43 27.94
N PRO A 34 -33.46 6.31 28.08
CA PRO A 34 -34.82 6.34 28.63
C PRO A 34 -34.92 6.95 30.04
N GLU A 35 -33.85 6.90 30.82
CA GLU A 35 -33.78 7.40 32.20
C GLU A 35 -33.49 8.91 32.31
N GLY A 36 -33.09 9.55 31.20
CA GLY A 36 -32.88 11.00 31.15
C GLY A 36 -31.69 11.43 30.31
N GLU A 37 -31.22 12.66 30.57
CA GLU A 37 -30.09 13.26 29.86
C GLU A 37 -28.94 13.60 30.79
N ARG A 38 -27.71 13.49 30.29
CA ARG A 38 -26.53 13.98 30.98
C ARG A 38 -25.54 14.62 30.02
N GLU A 39 -24.78 15.57 30.54
CA GLU A 39 -23.72 16.26 29.82
C GLU A 39 -22.36 15.70 30.21
N VAL A 40 -21.48 15.53 29.22
CA VAL A 40 -20.11 15.05 29.41
C VAL A 40 -19.18 15.99 28.66
N ALA A 41 -18.15 16.52 29.33
CA ALA A 41 -17.10 17.26 28.64
C ALA A 41 -16.38 16.33 27.65
N LEU A 42 -16.14 16.78 26.42
CA LEU A 42 -15.54 15.91 25.41
C LEU A 42 -14.16 15.36 25.83
N ALA A 43 -13.41 16.13 26.63
CA ALA A 43 -12.12 15.70 27.19
C ALA A 43 -12.23 14.44 28.07
N ASP A 44 -13.40 14.19 28.68
CA ASP A 44 -13.68 13.04 29.54
C ASP A 44 -14.47 11.94 28.83
N PHE A 45 -14.85 12.16 27.57
CA PHE A 45 -15.72 11.22 26.84
C PHE A 45 -15.00 9.93 26.42
N PHE A 46 -13.71 10.02 26.08
CA PHE A 46 -12.91 8.89 25.62
C PHE A 46 -12.22 8.20 26.80
N THR A 47 -12.46 6.91 26.98
CA THR A 47 -11.93 6.14 28.13
C THR A 47 -10.76 5.24 27.78
N GLY A 48 -10.55 4.91 26.51
CA GLY A 48 -9.42 4.12 26.01
C GLY A 48 -9.55 3.85 24.51
N TYR A 49 -8.75 2.94 23.97
CA TYR A 49 -8.79 2.58 22.54
C TYR A 49 -10.19 2.18 22.07
N ARG A 50 -10.80 2.99 21.20
CA ARG A 50 -12.17 2.81 20.67
C ARG A 50 -13.24 2.64 21.76
N LYS A 51 -13.04 3.24 22.93
CA LYS A 51 -13.97 3.19 24.06
C LYS A 51 -14.41 4.58 24.49
N THR A 52 -15.68 4.69 24.87
CA THR A 52 -16.29 5.92 25.36
C THR A 52 -16.95 5.69 26.73
N VAL A 53 -17.45 6.76 27.35
CA VAL A 53 -18.29 6.67 28.56
C VAL A 53 -19.76 6.32 28.28
N LEU A 54 -20.14 6.07 27.01
CA LEU A 54 -21.51 5.69 26.66
C LEU A 54 -21.90 4.38 27.35
N LYS A 55 -23.09 4.35 27.94
CA LYS A 55 -23.74 3.12 28.34
C LYS A 55 -24.43 2.44 27.15
N PRO A 56 -24.74 1.13 27.22
CA PRO A 56 -25.38 0.41 26.10
C PRO A 56 -26.72 0.99 25.62
N ASP A 57 -27.43 1.70 26.49
CA ASP A 57 -28.74 2.33 26.27
C ASP A 57 -28.66 3.84 26.00
N GLU A 58 -27.45 4.41 25.94
CA GLU A 58 -27.24 5.83 25.68
C GLU A 58 -26.95 6.12 24.21
N LEU A 59 -27.45 7.26 23.72
CA LEU A 59 -27.16 7.82 22.40
C LEU A 59 -26.57 9.22 22.52
N ILE A 60 -25.72 9.60 21.58
CA ILE A 60 -25.29 10.99 21.41
C ILE A 60 -26.43 11.78 20.77
N ARG A 61 -27.10 12.64 21.54
CA ARG A 61 -28.18 13.51 21.04
C ARG A 61 -27.62 14.75 20.35
N ALA A 62 -26.63 15.39 20.96
CA ALA A 62 -26.07 16.65 20.47
C ALA A 62 -24.63 16.87 20.93
N ILE A 63 -23.92 17.74 20.22
CA ILE A 63 -22.58 18.23 20.59
C ILE A 63 -22.69 19.75 20.68
N ARG A 64 -22.41 20.30 21.86
CA ARG A 64 -22.48 21.74 22.13
C ARG A 64 -21.09 22.34 22.07
N ILE A 65 -20.92 23.29 21.15
CA ILE A 65 -19.67 24.00 20.92
C ILE A 65 -19.85 25.45 21.36
N PRO A 66 -18.95 26.00 22.20
CA PRO A 66 -19.00 27.42 22.56
C PRO A 66 -18.91 28.33 21.33
N ARG A 67 -19.84 29.29 21.19
CA ARG A 67 -19.96 30.15 20.00
C ARG A 67 -18.82 31.14 19.79
N LYS A 68 -18.15 31.56 20.87
CA LYS A 68 -17.08 32.57 20.86
C LYS A 68 -15.95 32.09 21.78
N PRO A 69 -15.12 31.14 21.33
CA PRO A 69 -13.96 30.73 22.11
C PRO A 69 -13.07 31.93 22.38
N VAL A 70 -12.66 32.10 23.63
CA VAL A 70 -11.71 33.17 24.02
C VAL A 70 -10.32 32.76 23.55
N GLY A 71 -9.58 33.72 22.99
CA GLY A 71 -8.21 33.52 22.52
C GLY A 71 -8.10 33.07 21.06
N ARG A 72 -6.85 32.83 20.64
CA ARG A 72 -6.53 32.33 19.31
C ARG A 72 -6.79 30.83 19.25
N VAL A 73 -7.51 30.38 18.23
CA VAL A 73 -7.80 28.97 17.97
C VAL A 73 -7.15 28.56 16.65
N ALA A 74 -6.52 27.39 16.61
CA ALA A 74 -6.05 26.78 15.37
C ALA A 74 -6.29 25.27 15.38
N PHE A 75 -6.47 24.72 14.18
CA PHE A 75 -6.45 23.29 13.93
C PHE A 75 -5.34 22.96 12.94
N PHE A 76 -4.54 21.95 13.27
CA PHE A 76 -3.50 21.43 12.40
C PHE A 76 -3.72 19.95 12.16
N LYS A 77 -3.40 19.52 10.94
CA LYS A 77 -3.42 18.12 10.54
C LYS A 77 -2.17 17.81 9.74
N VAL A 78 -1.49 16.75 10.13
CA VAL A 78 -0.38 16.16 9.39
C VAL A 78 -0.80 14.77 8.94
N SER A 79 -0.70 14.50 7.65
CA SER A 79 -1.05 13.24 6.99
C SER A 79 -0.09 13.00 5.82
N LYS A 80 -0.10 11.81 5.19
CA LYS A 80 0.79 11.50 4.07
C LYS A 80 0.40 12.28 2.81
N ARG A 81 -0.88 12.62 2.66
CA ARG A 81 -1.39 13.56 1.65
C ARG A 81 -2.34 14.58 2.26
N ARG A 82 -2.48 15.74 1.61
CA ARG A 82 -3.26 16.88 2.13
C ARG A 82 -4.75 16.56 2.30
N GLU A 83 -5.34 15.85 1.35
CA GLU A 83 -6.79 15.59 1.30
C GLU A 83 -7.10 14.10 1.37
N MET A 84 -8.30 13.77 1.86
CA MET A 84 -8.82 12.39 1.88
C MET A 84 -7.88 11.38 2.58
N ASP A 85 -7.15 11.80 3.60
CA ASP A 85 -6.20 10.93 4.32
C ASP A 85 -6.47 10.93 5.82
N ILE A 86 -6.02 9.87 6.47
CA ILE A 86 -6.08 9.70 7.91
C ILE A 86 -4.91 10.45 8.55
N SER A 87 -5.16 11.12 9.66
CA SER A 87 -4.14 11.87 10.38
C SER A 87 -3.03 10.97 10.93
N ILE A 88 -1.78 11.42 10.76
CA ILE A 88 -0.63 10.99 11.55
C ILE A 88 -0.74 11.65 12.93
N VAL A 89 -0.85 12.98 12.94
CA VAL A 89 -1.16 13.79 14.12
C VAL A 89 -2.16 14.88 13.72
N ALA A 90 -3.19 15.06 14.54
CA ALA A 90 -4.09 16.19 14.47
C ALA A 90 -4.00 16.98 15.79
N ALA A 91 -4.01 18.31 15.73
CA ALA A 91 -3.90 19.18 16.90
C ALA A 91 -5.00 20.24 16.87
N GLY A 92 -5.74 20.36 17.97
CA GLY A 92 -6.58 21.51 18.29
C GLY A 92 -5.92 22.32 19.39
N ILE A 93 -5.64 23.60 19.11
CA ILE A 93 -4.97 24.50 20.07
C ILE A 93 -5.82 25.75 20.25
N ARG A 94 -6.12 26.11 21.51
CA ARG A 94 -6.74 27.37 21.90
C ARG A 94 -5.93 28.01 23.02
N ILE A 95 -5.46 29.24 22.81
CA ILE A 95 -4.72 30.00 23.83
C ILE A 95 -5.29 31.42 23.92
N ALA A 96 -5.66 31.82 25.13
CA ALA A 96 -6.05 33.19 25.47
C ALA A 96 -4.94 33.89 26.25
N THR A 97 -4.76 35.18 26.00
CA THR A 97 -3.82 36.03 26.73
C THR A 97 -4.54 37.23 27.34
N ASP A 98 -4.01 37.77 28.43
CA ASP A 98 -4.42 39.07 28.95
C ASP A 98 -3.84 40.24 28.12
N ALA A 99 -4.10 41.47 28.57
CA ALA A 99 -3.61 42.68 27.93
C ALA A 99 -2.07 42.83 27.98
N ALA A 100 -1.39 42.13 28.91
CA ALA A 100 0.06 42.09 29.02
C ALA A 100 0.69 40.97 28.16
N GLY A 101 -0.12 40.18 27.44
CA GLY A 101 0.33 39.07 26.62
C GLY A 101 0.67 37.81 27.41
N LEU A 102 0.26 37.73 28.69
CA LEU A 102 0.43 36.52 29.51
C LEU A 102 -0.74 35.57 29.28
N ILE A 103 -0.44 34.28 29.16
CA ILE A 103 -1.44 33.24 28.90
C ILE A 103 -2.36 33.09 30.11
N THR A 104 -3.66 33.26 29.89
CA THR A 104 -4.72 33.09 30.90
C THR A 104 -5.48 31.78 30.74
N GLU A 105 -5.58 31.27 29.51
CA GLU A 105 -6.15 29.95 29.23
C GLU A 105 -5.34 29.24 28.16
N ALA A 106 -5.11 27.93 28.36
CA ALA A 106 -4.50 27.06 27.37
C ALA A 106 -5.32 25.77 27.23
N ARG A 107 -5.59 25.38 25.98
CA ARG A 107 -6.17 24.10 25.58
C ARG A 107 -5.34 23.53 24.45
N LEU A 108 -4.60 22.47 24.71
CA LEU A 108 -3.73 21.81 23.75
C LEU A 108 -4.20 20.35 23.67
N SER A 109 -4.79 19.98 22.54
CA SER A 109 -5.42 18.66 22.36
C SER A 109 -4.95 18.02 21.08
N PHE A 110 -4.76 16.70 21.11
CA PHE A 110 -4.10 15.98 20.05
C PHE A 110 -4.78 14.63 19.77
N GLY A 111 -4.73 14.21 18.51
CA GLY A 111 -5.06 12.88 18.03
C GLY A 111 -3.86 12.24 17.36
N GLY A 112 -3.79 10.92 17.35
CA GLY A 112 -2.68 10.14 16.79
C GLY A 112 -1.42 10.11 17.66
N VAL A 113 -1.55 10.47 18.93
CA VAL A 113 -0.40 10.58 19.86
C VAL A 113 -0.51 9.64 21.07
N ALA A 114 -1.63 8.93 21.22
CA ALA A 114 -1.91 7.98 22.29
C ALA A 114 -3.00 7.01 21.84
N GLU A 115 -3.44 6.11 22.72
CA GLU A 115 -4.58 5.18 22.46
C GLU A 115 -5.93 5.88 22.28
N LYS A 116 -6.02 7.18 22.59
CA LYS A 116 -7.23 8.01 22.42
C LYS A 116 -6.84 9.47 22.15
N PRO A 117 -7.72 10.29 21.56
CA PRO A 117 -7.51 11.72 21.54
C PRO A 117 -7.52 12.27 22.97
N MET A 118 -6.61 13.19 23.30
CA MET A 118 -6.51 13.73 24.65
C MET A 118 -5.91 15.14 24.71
N ARG A 119 -6.07 15.80 25.86
CA ARG A 119 -5.45 17.09 26.20
C ARG A 119 -4.10 16.92 26.89
N ALA A 120 -3.16 17.83 26.61
CA ALA A 120 -1.87 17.95 27.27
C ALA A 120 -2.00 18.79 28.56
N THR A 121 -2.80 18.35 29.52
CA THR A 121 -3.19 19.16 30.69
C THR A 121 -2.02 19.65 31.53
N THR A 122 -0.95 18.84 31.65
CA THR A 122 0.29 19.24 32.34
C THR A 122 1.00 20.38 31.62
N VAL A 123 1.01 20.37 30.28
CA VAL A 123 1.60 21.44 29.46
C VAL A 123 0.73 22.69 29.52
N GLU A 124 -0.59 22.54 29.44
CA GLU A 124 -1.53 23.64 29.58
C GLU A 124 -1.33 24.40 30.91
N ALA A 125 -1.15 23.66 32.02
CA ALA A 125 -0.86 24.26 33.32
C ALA A 125 0.49 24.98 33.35
N ALA A 126 1.53 24.42 32.73
CA ALA A 126 2.85 25.02 32.66
C ALA A 126 2.89 26.33 31.83
N LEU A 127 1.96 26.50 30.88
CA LEU A 127 1.85 27.68 30.03
C LEU A 127 1.20 28.89 30.74
N ILE A 128 0.36 28.67 31.75
CA ILE A 128 -0.38 29.76 32.41
C ILE A 128 0.59 30.77 33.03
N GLY A 129 0.32 32.07 32.83
CA GLY A 129 1.12 33.17 33.34
C GLY A 129 2.42 33.44 32.56
N ARG A 130 2.71 32.68 31.51
CA ARG A 130 3.87 32.90 30.63
C ARG A 130 3.47 33.67 29.38
N THR A 131 4.43 34.35 28.75
CA THR A 131 4.25 34.88 27.39
C THR A 131 4.26 33.74 26.38
N LEU A 132 3.39 33.84 25.36
CA LEU A 132 3.27 32.86 24.29
C LEU A 132 4.55 32.82 23.43
N ALA A 133 5.37 31.81 23.67
CA ALA A 133 6.55 31.48 22.88
C ALA A 133 6.83 29.97 22.94
N ALA A 134 7.65 29.49 22.01
CA ALA A 134 8.12 28.10 21.96
C ALA A 134 9.30 27.90 22.92
N HIS A 135 9.05 28.01 24.22
CA HIS A 135 10.07 27.78 25.24
C HIS A 135 10.53 26.32 25.22
N GLU A 136 11.84 26.07 25.27
CA GLU A 136 12.41 24.71 25.18
C GLU A 136 11.86 23.77 26.25
N ASP A 137 11.67 24.25 27.49
CA ASP A 137 11.11 23.45 28.58
C ASP A 137 9.66 23.01 28.32
N ILE A 138 8.87 23.82 27.62
CA ILE A 138 7.51 23.50 27.19
C ILE A 138 7.53 22.47 26.06
N LEU A 139 8.43 22.63 25.07
CA LEU A 139 8.57 21.70 23.96
C LEU A 139 9.00 20.31 24.45
N ASP A 140 9.95 20.24 25.38
CA ASP A 140 10.41 19.02 26.02
C ASP A 140 9.30 18.33 26.83
N LEU A 141 8.52 19.11 27.57
CA LEU A 141 7.39 18.58 28.33
C LEU A 141 6.32 18.02 27.39
N LEU A 142 6.02 18.73 26.30
CA LEU A 142 5.03 18.32 25.31
C LEU A 142 5.45 17.02 24.59
N GLU A 143 6.73 16.86 24.28
CA GLU A 143 7.28 15.62 23.70
C GLU A 143 7.13 14.41 24.64
N LYS A 144 7.32 14.61 25.95
CA LYS A 144 7.22 13.56 26.98
C LYS A 144 5.79 13.26 27.42
N THR A 145 4.82 14.12 27.06
CA THR A 145 3.41 13.99 27.48
C THR A 145 2.71 12.79 26.84
N PHE A 146 3.17 12.35 25.66
CA PHE A 146 2.47 11.39 24.81
C PHE A 146 3.24 10.09 24.60
N THR A 147 2.50 9.00 24.41
CA THR A 147 3.03 7.63 24.22
C THR A 147 2.53 7.01 22.90
N PRO A 148 2.82 7.60 21.74
CA PRO A 148 2.40 7.03 20.46
C PRO A 148 3.07 5.69 20.18
N LEU A 149 2.38 4.83 19.43
CA LEU A 149 2.94 3.60 18.88
C LEU A 149 3.46 3.84 17.46
N ASP A 150 4.42 3.01 17.05
CA ASP A 150 4.79 2.88 15.65
C ASP A 150 3.64 2.22 14.87
N ASP A 151 3.35 2.74 13.68
CA ASP A 151 2.46 2.09 12.72
C ASP A 151 2.85 2.44 11.28
N VAL A 152 2.07 1.93 10.33
CA VAL A 152 2.26 2.17 8.88
C VAL A 152 2.18 3.64 8.46
N ARG A 153 1.69 4.54 9.31
CA ARG A 153 1.53 5.98 9.02
C ARG A 153 2.72 6.81 9.47
N GLY A 154 3.40 6.40 10.55
CA GLY A 154 4.61 7.06 11.02
C GLY A 154 5.05 6.54 12.39
N SER A 155 6.35 6.69 12.66
CA SER A 155 6.94 6.26 13.91
C SER A 155 6.47 7.09 15.11
N ALA A 156 6.58 6.51 16.30
CA ALA A 156 6.37 7.16 17.58
C ALA A 156 7.29 8.38 17.74
N SER A 157 8.55 8.27 17.31
CA SER A 157 9.51 9.39 17.32
C SER A 157 9.05 10.53 16.42
N TYR A 158 8.63 10.24 15.18
CA TYR A 158 8.14 11.25 14.25
C TYR A 158 6.88 11.95 14.79
N ARG A 159 5.92 11.19 15.33
CA ARG A 159 4.70 11.76 15.93
C ARG A 159 5.02 12.72 17.08
N ARG A 160 5.95 12.36 17.96
CA ARG A 160 6.44 13.22 19.04
C ARG A 160 7.07 14.52 18.52
N SER A 161 7.90 14.44 17.49
CA SER A 161 8.49 15.63 16.86
C SER A 161 7.43 16.50 16.18
N VAL A 162 6.45 15.91 15.50
CA VAL A 162 5.34 16.63 14.86
C VAL A 162 4.53 17.42 15.89
N VAL A 163 4.26 16.85 17.06
CA VAL A 163 3.55 17.56 18.14
C VAL A 163 4.25 18.88 18.52
N LYS A 164 5.59 18.87 18.67
CA LYS A 164 6.38 20.09 18.91
C LYS A 164 6.23 21.08 17.76
N GLY A 165 6.45 20.61 16.53
CA GLY A 165 6.33 21.43 15.33
C GLY A 165 4.96 22.10 15.20
N LEU A 166 3.87 21.39 15.52
CA LEU A 166 2.53 21.96 15.48
C LEU A 166 2.31 23.08 16.52
N PHE A 167 2.92 22.96 17.70
CA PHE A 167 2.89 24.04 18.69
C PHE A 167 3.74 25.25 18.25
N GLU A 168 4.93 25.02 17.69
CA GLU A 168 5.77 26.09 17.11
C GLU A 168 5.04 26.83 15.99
N LYS A 169 4.38 26.09 15.08
CA LYS A 169 3.53 26.67 14.03
C LYS A 169 2.39 27.51 14.59
N PHE A 170 1.75 27.05 15.68
CA PHE A 170 0.77 27.85 16.38
C PHE A 170 1.40 29.16 16.85
N VAL A 171 2.50 29.10 17.63
CA VAL A 171 3.20 30.28 18.15
C VAL A 171 3.52 31.28 17.02
N ALA A 172 4.10 30.81 15.92
CA ALA A 172 4.44 31.60 14.74
C ALA A 172 3.23 32.18 13.99
N GLY A 173 2.02 31.69 14.25
CA GLY A 173 0.81 32.12 13.54
C GLY A 173 0.70 31.55 12.12
N GLU A 174 1.36 30.42 11.84
CA GLU A 174 1.33 29.80 10.53
C GLU A 174 -0.09 29.31 10.20
N SER A 175 -0.50 29.48 8.93
CA SER A 175 -1.73 28.93 8.39
C SER A 175 -1.46 28.31 7.02
N ALA A 176 -2.23 27.29 6.65
CA ALA A 176 -2.05 26.63 5.36
C ALA A 176 -2.49 27.54 4.22
N GLU A 177 -1.60 27.79 3.24
CA GLU A 177 -1.98 28.50 2.03
C GLU A 177 -3.00 27.67 1.20
N PRO A 178 -4.00 28.32 0.57
CA PRO A 178 -4.87 27.64 -0.38
C PRO A 178 -4.04 27.00 -1.50
N SER A 179 -4.44 25.81 -1.97
CA SER A 179 -3.79 25.18 -3.10
C SER A 179 -3.85 26.12 -4.32
N LYS A 180 -2.69 26.44 -4.90
CA LYS A 180 -2.66 27.17 -6.17
C LYS A 180 -3.35 26.31 -7.23
N PRO A 181 -4.25 26.88 -8.06
CA PRO A 181 -4.85 26.13 -9.15
C PRO A 181 -3.73 25.61 -10.07
N ILE A 182 -3.88 24.36 -10.52
CA ILE A 182 -2.97 23.75 -11.49
C ILE A 182 -3.02 24.61 -12.77
N ALA A 183 -1.85 24.98 -13.28
CA ALA A 183 -1.75 25.70 -14.55
C ALA A 183 -2.49 24.92 -15.64
N THR A 184 -3.46 25.57 -16.28
CA THR A 184 -4.14 24.99 -17.44
C THR A 184 -3.16 24.98 -18.60
N PHE A 185 -2.68 23.78 -18.96
CA PHE A 185 -1.93 23.60 -20.19
C PHE A 185 -2.88 23.85 -21.37
N THR A 186 -2.68 24.97 -22.04
CA THR A 186 -3.24 25.21 -23.36
C THR A 186 -2.18 24.86 -24.38
N ASP A 187 -2.28 23.71 -25.05
CA ASP A 187 -1.90 23.69 -26.46
C ASP A 187 -2.39 22.51 -27.30
N GLY A 188 -2.61 22.84 -28.59
CA GLY A 188 -2.46 21.99 -29.77
C GLY A 188 -3.46 20.85 -29.98
N HIS A 189 -4.57 21.11 -30.71
CA HIS A 189 -5.41 20.13 -31.43
C HIS A 189 -5.42 18.66 -30.92
N GLY A 190 -5.63 18.43 -29.63
CA GLY A 190 -5.67 17.09 -29.07
C GLY A 190 -6.95 16.39 -29.50
N ILE A 191 -6.86 15.38 -30.37
CA ILE A 191 -7.99 14.49 -30.66
C ILE A 191 -8.35 13.76 -29.36
N PRO A 192 -9.60 13.87 -28.86
CA PRO A 192 -10.01 13.13 -27.67
C PRO A 192 -9.87 11.62 -27.87
N HIS A 193 -9.58 10.90 -26.79
CA HIS A 193 -9.60 9.44 -26.80
C HIS A 193 -10.94 8.91 -27.37
N GLU A 194 -10.92 7.93 -28.27
CA GLU A 194 -12.12 7.46 -28.99
C GLU A 194 -13.24 7.00 -28.05
N SER A 195 -12.89 6.35 -26.94
CA SER A 195 -13.86 5.95 -25.89
C SER A 195 -14.15 7.02 -24.83
N ALA A 196 -13.67 8.27 -24.96
CA ALA A 196 -13.81 9.31 -23.93
C ALA A 196 -15.28 9.57 -23.56
N ALA A 197 -16.16 9.67 -24.56
CA ALA A 197 -17.60 9.81 -24.33
C ALA A 197 -18.16 8.64 -23.51
N GLY A 198 -17.73 7.41 -23.81
CA GLY A 198 -18.10 6.21 -23.04
C GLY A 198 -17.58 6.25 -21.59
N HIS A 199 -16.38 6.77 -21.35
CA HIS A 199 -15.82 6.89 -20.01
C HIS A 199 -16.62 7.87 -19.13
N VAL A 200 -17.02 9.03 -19.68
CA VAL A 200 -17.73 10.07 -18.91
C VAL A 200 -19.23 9.81 -18.77
N THR A 201 -19.80 8.98 -19.65
CA THR A 201 -21.23 8.60 -19.60
C THR A 201 -21.47 7.27 -18.89
N GLY A 202 -20.43 6.49 -18.62
CA GLY A 202 -20.55 5.09 -18.17
C GLY A 202 -20.92 4.11 -19.28
N GLY A 203 -20.91 4.53 -20.55
CA GLY A 203 -21.18 3.67 -21.71
C GLY A 203 -20.00 2.75 -22.11
N ALA A 204 -18.79 3.02 -21.62
CA ALA A 204 -17.64 2.14 -21.84
C ALA A 204 -17.67 0.94 -20.88
N ARG A 205 -17.83 -0.27 -21.42
CA ARG A 205 -17.93 -1.51 -20.65
C ARG A 205 -16.55 -2.11 -20.32
N TYR A 206 -16.28 -2.37 -19.05
CA TYR A 206 -15.11 -3.12 -18.60
C TYR A 206 -15.44 -4.62 -18.45
N VAL A 207 -14.48 -5.44 -18.04
CA VAL A 207 -14.66 -6.91 -18.03
C VAL A 207 -15.82 -7.32 -17.14
N HIS A 208 -15.92 -6.77 -15.93
CA HIS A 208 -17.06 -7.04 -15.05
C HIS A 208 -18.39 -6.57 -15.67
N ASP A 209 -18.41 -5.43 -16.35
CA ASP A 209 -19.62 -4.90 -16.99
C ASP A 209 -20.15 -5.81 -18.10
N THR A 210 -19.28 -6.56 -18.78
CA THR A 210 -19.68 -7.54 -19.80
C THR A 210 -20.35 -8.79 -19.20
N ALA A 211 -20.16 -9.03 -17.90
CA ALA A 211 -20.83 -10.08 -17.15
C ALA A 211 -22.15 -9.62 -16.50
N LEU A 212 -22.42 -8.31 -16.42
CA LEU A 212 -23.65 -7.80 -15.80
C LEU A 212 -24.90 -8.26 -16.56
N GLY A 213 -25.91 -8.70 -15.80
CA GLY A 213 -27.18 -9.22 -16.33
C GLY A 213 -27.13 -10.69 -16.79
N ARG A 214 -25.97 -11.35 -16.71
CA ARG A 214 -25.82 -12.79 -16.98
C ARG A 214 -25.84 -13.57 -15.67
N THR A 215 -26.44 -14.77 -15.69
CA THR A 215 -26.39 -15.70 -14.54
C THR A 215 -25.03 -16.39 -14.53
N MET A 216 -24.18 -16.00 -13.58
CA MET A 216 -22.84 -16.57 -13.38
C MET A 216 -22.63 -16.87 -11.90
N LEU A 217 -21.78 -17.86 -11.61
CA LEU A 217 -21.28 -18.09 -10.26
C LEU A 217 -20.18 -17.08 -9.92
N GLU A 218 -20.01 -16.82 -8.63
CA GLU A 218 -18.97 -15.96 -8.05
C GLU A 218 -17.86 -16.81 -7.42
N VAL A 219 -16.69 -16.21 -7.26
CA VAL A 219 -15.51 -16.85 -6.68
C VAL A 219 -15.00 -16.08 -5.48
N TRP A 220 -14.56 -16.82 -4.46
CA TRP A 220 -13.77 -16.32 -3.34
C TRP A 220 -12.59 -17.23 -3.04
N ALA A 221 -11.40 -16.67 -2.82
CA ALA A 221 -10.22 -17.46 -2.48
C ALA A 221 -10.09 -17.66 -0.97
N ILE A 222 -9.78 -18.89 -0.56
CA ILE A 222 -9.28 -19.20 0.78
C ILE A 222 -7.76 -19.04 0.73
N ARG A 223 -7.25 -18.09 1.50
CA ARG A 223 -5.85 -17.68 1.46
C ARG A 223 -5.10 -18.00 2.75
N SER A 224 -3.79 -18.17 2.64
CA SER A 224 -2.92 -18.32 3.78
C SER A 224 -2.89 -17.07 4.66
N LYS A 225 -2.95 -17.29 5.98
CA LYS A 225 -2.73 -16.27 7.01
C LYS A 225 -1.27 -16.20 7.49
N VAL A 226 -0.41 -17.10 7.00
CA VAL A 226 1.00 -17.21 7.39
C VAL A 226 1.90 -16.87 6.20
N ALA A 227 3.09 -16.36 6.47
CA ALA A 227 4.05 -16.00 5.42
C ALA A 227 4.85 -17.19 4.89
N HIS A 228 5.10 -18.21 5.71
CA HIS A 228 5.83 -19.40 5.33
C HIS A 228 5.38 -20.57 6.21
N GLY A 229 5.09 -21.74 5.63
CA GLY A 229 4.72 -22.91 6.43
C GLY A 229 4.28 -24.11 5.61
N ILE A 230 4.28 -25.28 6.27
CA ILE A 230 3.87 -26.55 5.65
C ILE A 230 2.40 -26.81 5.97
N ILE A 231 1.61 -27.05 4.94
CA ILE A 231 0.20 -27.42 5.07
C ILE A 231 0.13 -28.87 5.56
N ARG A 232 -0.42 -29.07 6.77
CA ARG A 232 -0.58 -30.41 7.36
C ARG A 232 -1.92 -31.02 7.03
N ARG A 233 -2.96 -30.20 7.00
CA ARG A 233 -4.32 -30.65 6.79
C ARG A 233 -5.17 -29.53 6.19
N ILE A 234 -5.97 -29.91 5.21
CA ILE A 234 -7.01 -29.08 4.60
C ILE A 234 -8.36 -29.76 4.85
N ASP A 235 -9.19 -29.21 5.74
CA ASP A 235 -10.58 -29.64 5.93
C ASP A 235 -11.53 -28.53 5.46
N LEU A 236 -12.18 -28.80 4.33
CA LEU A 236 -13.12 -27.89 3.67
C LEU A 236 -14.57 -28.44 3.71
N SER A 237 -14.85 -29.44 4.55
CA SER A 237 -16.18 -30.07 4.62
C SER A 237 -17.30 -29.10 5.02
N ALA A 238 -17.04 -28.21 5.98
CA ALA A 238 -17.97 -27.16 6.40
C ALA A 238 -18.14 -26.06 5.34
N VAL A 239 -17.09 -25.80 4.55
CA VAL A 239 -17.15 -24.87 3.42
C VAL A 239 -18.04 -25.45 2.32
N ARG A 240 -17.81 -26.72 1.95
CA ARG A 240 -18.55 -27.44 0.90
C ARG A 240 -20.05 -27.58 1.21
N SER A 241 -20.41 -27.73 2.48
CA SER A 241 -21.82 -27.86 2.90
C SER A 241 -22.52 -26.53 3.14
N SER A 242 -21.85 -25.39 2.94
CA SER A 242 -22.44 -24.08 3.19
C SER A 242 -23.50 -23.70 2.14
N PRO A 243 -24.61 -23.04 2.54
CA PRO A 243 -25.63 -22.59 1.60
C PRO A 243 -25.07 -21.70 0.48
N GLY A 244 -25.52 -21.92 -0.74
CA GLY A 244 -25.10 -21.16 -1.92
C GLY A 244 -23.74 -21.55 -2.50
N VAL A 245 -23.01 -22.50 -1.90
CA VAL A 245 -21.76 -23.03 -2.46
C VAL A 245 -22.06 -24.09 -3.53
N SER A 246 -21.52 -23.89 -4.74
CA SER A 246 -21.62 -24.83 -5.86
C SER A 246 -20.41 -25.77 -5.94
N ALA A 247 -19.22 -25.28 -5.65
CA ALA A 247 -18.00 -26.09 -5.62
C ALA A 247 -16.95 -25.48 -4.68
N VAL A 248 -16.03 -26.31 -4.21
CA VAL A 248 -14.79 -25.86 -3.57
C VAL A 248 -13.63 -26.56 -4.26
N LEU A 249 -12.68 -25.80 -4.77
CA LEU A 249 -11.60 -26.30 -5.63
C LEU A 249 -10.26 -26.15 -4.93
N THR A 250 -9.40 -27.14 -5.10
CA THR A 250 -8.05 -27.23 -4.53
C THR A 250 -7.06 -27.56 -5.64
N ALA A 251 -5.76 -27.63 -5.34
CA ALA A 251 -4.74 -28.02 -6.32
C ALA A 251 -5.07 -29.36 -7.03
N SER A 252 -5.64 -30.34 -6.31
CA SER A 252 -6.02 -31.65 -6.87
C SER A 252 -7.16 -31.59 -7.90
N ASP A 253 -7.88 -30.47 -7.98
CA ASP A 253 -8.93 -30.28 -8.98
C ASP A 253 -8.36 -29.85 -10.34
N ILE A 254 -7.10 -29.39 -10.41
CA ILE A 254 -6.46 -28.94 -11.65
C ILE A 254 -6.15 -30.17 -12.53
N PRO A 255 -6.77 -30.31 -13.72
CA PRO A 255 -6.56 -31.49 -14.57
C PRO A 255 -5.23 -31.48 -15.33
N GLY A 256 -4.66 -30.30 -15.57
CA GLY A 256 -3.38 -30.12 -16.25
C GLY A 256 -2.28 -29.69 -15.27
N VAL A 257 -1.64 -28.56 -15.53
CA VAL A 257 -0.49 -28.07 -14.75
C VAL A 257 -0.92 -27.01 -13.76
N ASN A 258 -0.62 -27.20 -12.47
CA ASN A 258 -0.81 -26.17 -11.44
C ASN A 258 0.32 -25.14 -11.51
N ASN A 259 0.34 -24.28 -12.53
CA ASN A 259 1.32 -23.20 -12.66
C ASN A 259 0.80 -21.98 -13.45
N SER A 260 1.23 -20.77 -13.07
CA SER A 260 0.97 -19.51 -13.80
C SER A 260 2.22 -18.66 -14.04
N GLY A 261 3.41 -19.19 -13.74
CA GLY A 261 4.68 -18.46 -13.83
C GLY A 261 5.09 -18.22 -15.30
N PRO A 262 5.38 -16.97 -15.70
CA PRO A 262 5.60 -16.61 -17.10
C PRO A 262 6.99 -16.99 -17.64
N VAL A 263 8.01 -16.99 -16.77
CA VAL A 263 9.42 -17.23 -17.14
C VAL A 263 9.92 -18.55 -16.59
N ARG A 264 9.62 -18.80 -15.32
CA ARG A 264 9.94 -20.04 -14.61
C ARG A 264 8.64 -20.64 -14.13
N HIS A 265 8.50 -21.96 -14.29
CA HIS A 265 7.32 -22.68 -13.79
C HIS A 265 7.42 -22.92 -12.27
N ASP A 266 7.52 -21.85 -11.50
CA ASP A 266 7.69 -21.85 -10.03
C ASP A 266 6.54 -21.18 -9.27
N GLU A 267 5.44 -20.86 -9.95
CA GLU A 267 4.29 -20.17 -9.37
C GLU A 267 3.00 -21.00 -9.49
N PRO A 268 2.74 -21.97 -8.57
CA PRO A 268 1.46 -22.64 -8.47
C PRO A 268 0.28 -21.70 -8.22
N LEU A 269 -0.87 -21.99 -8.85
CA LEU A 269 -2.11 -21.21 -8.70
C LEU A 269 -2.74 -21.43 -7.33
N LEU A 270 -2.71 -22.67 -6.84
CA LEU A 270 -3.21 -23.08 -5.53
C LEU A 270 -2.11 -23.85 -4.78
N ALA A 271 -1.81 -23.43 -3.56
CA ALA A 271 -0.85 -24.10 -2.69
C ALA A 271 -1.36 -25.49 -2.28
N GLU A 272 -0.47 -26.48 -2.33
CA GLU A 272 -0.76 -27.88 -2.00
C GLU A 272 -0.05 -28.29 -0.70
N ASP A 273 1.29 -28.26 -0.70
CA ASP A 273 2.11 -28.72 0.43
C ASP A 273 2.67 -27.59 1.29
N GLU A 274 3.01 -26.46 0.66
CA GLU A 274 3.74 -25.37 1.29
C GLU A 274 3.14 -24.02 0.91
N VAL A 275 3.06 -23.13 1.89
CA VAL A 275 2.76 -21.72 1.72
C VAL A 275 4.07 -20.95 1.77
N LEU A 276 4.24 -20.03 0.82
CA LEU A 276 5.45 -19.23 0.63
C LEU A 276 5.22 -17.72 0.77
N PHE A 277 3.98 -17.27 0.95
CA PHE A 277 3.67 -15.89 1.35
C PHE A 277 2.28 -15.75 1.99
N HIS A 278 2.09 -14.66 2.75
CA HIS A 278 0.79 -14.30 3.29
C HIS A 278 -0.15 -13.84 2.18
N GLY A 279 -1.30 -14.51 2.04
CA GLY A 279 -2.25 -14.24 0.96
C GLY A 279 -2.22 -15.24 -0.19
N GLN A 280 -1.29 -16.21 -0.18
CA GLN A 280 -1.27 -17.28 -1.17
C GLN A 280 -2.57 -18.07 -1.17
N ALA A 281 -3.16 -18.28 -2.34
CA ALA A 281 -4.39 -19.03 -2.47
C ALA A 281 -4.14 -20.52 -2.20
N ILE A 282 -4.99 -21.13 -1.37
CA ILE A 282 -4.95 -22.57 -1.03
C ILE A 282 -6.14 -23.28 -1.69
N ALA A 283 -7.31 -22.64 -1.68
CA ALA A 283 -8.52 -23.18 -2.28
C ALA A 283 -9.43 -22.06 -2.82
N LEU A 284 -10.40 -22.42 -3.65
CA LEU A 284 -11.42 -21.52 -4.17
C LEU A 284 -12.80 -21.99 -3.76
N VAL A 285 -13.63 -21.07 -3.30
CA VAL A 285 -15.06 -21.27 -3.10
C VAL A 285 -15.78 -20.68 -4.30
N VAL A 286 -16.62 -21.49 -4.95
CA VAL A 286 -17.43 -21.09 -6.10
C VAL A 286 -18.90 -21.21 -5.70
N GLY A 287 -19.68 -20.14 -5.85
CA GLY A 287 -21.04 -20.09 -5.32
C GLY A 287 -21.97 -19.12 -6.03
N GLU A 288 -23.21 -19.08 -5.60
CA GLU A 288 -24.30 -18.31 -6.23
C GLU A 288 -24.19 -16.80 -5.98
N SER A 289 -23.46 -16.39 -4.92
CA SER A 289 -23.20 -14.99 -4.61
C SER A 289 -21.85 -14.82 -3.90
N LEU A 290 -21.28 -13.63 -4.02
CA LEU A 290 -20.00 -13.28 -3.37
C LEU A 290 -20.11 -13.34 -1.84
N GLU A 291 -21.25 -12.92 -1.28
CA GLU A 291 -21.54 -13.00 0.16
C GLU A 291 -21.57 -14.45 0.65
N ALA A 292 -22.24 -15.36 -0.08
CA ALA A 292 -22.27 -16.78 0.27
C ALA A 292 -20.85 -17.40 0.25
N CYS A 293 -20.04 -17.04 -0.75
CA CYS A 293 -18.66 -17.52 -0.85
C CYS A 293 -17.79 -17.04 0.32
N ARG A 294 -17.92 -15.77 0.73
CA ARG A 294 -17.20 -15.19 1.87
C ARG A 294 -17.57 -15.87 3.19
N LEU A 295 -18.86 -15.97 3.49
CA LEU A 295 -19.36 -16.61 4.72
C LEU A 295 -18.99 -18.09 4.78
N ALA A 296 -18.94 -18.78 3.64
CA ALA A 296 -18.47 -20.16 3.57
C ALA A 296 -16.96 -20.25 3.84
N ALA A 297 -16.14 -19.36 3.27
CA ALA A 297 -14.69 -19.34 3.43
C ALA A 297 -14.25 -19.13 4.90
N GLU A 298 -15.03 -18.40 5.70
CA GLU A 298 -14.77 -18.24 7.14
C GLU A 298 -14.81 -19.56 7.94
N LYS A 299 -15.47 -20.59 7.40
CA LYS A 299 -15.59 -21.92 8.03
C LYS A 299 -14.44 -22.86 7.66
N THR A 300 -13.40 -22.36 7.00
CA THR A 300 -12.23 -23.15 6.65
C THR A 300 -11.49 -23.66 7.89
N ALA A 301 -11.04 -24.91 7.84
CA ALA A 301 -10.16 -25.49 8.85
C ALA A 301 -8.89 -25.98 8.15
N ILE A 302 -7.88 -25.11 8.11
CA ILE A 302 -6.56 -25.39 7.52
C ILE A 302 -5.53 -25.33 8.65
N GLU A 303 -4.76 -26.40 8.79
CA GLU A 303 -3.67 -26.51 9.77
C GLU A 303 -2.34 -26.33 9.03
N ILE A 304 -1.57 -25.32 9.42
CA ILE A 304 -0.27 -24.99 8.84
C ILE A 304 0.77 -24.95 9.97
N ASP A 305 1.86 -25.71 9.79
CA ASP A 305 3.03 -25.58 10.64
C ASP A 305 3.85 -24.38 10.15
N GLU A 306 3.77 -23.27 10.89
CA GLU A 306 4.50 -22.04 10.56
C GLU A 306 6.03 -22.28 10.58
N LEU A 307 6.69 -21.79 9.53
CA LEU A 307 8.14 -21.79 9.40
C LEU A 307 8.67 -20.34 9.45
N PRO A 308 9.93 -20.11 9.86
CA PRO A 308 10.53 -18.78 9.82
C PRO A 308 10.52 -18.22 8.40
N PRO A 309 9.88 -17.06 8.15
CA PRO A 309 9.93 -16.40 6.84
C PRO A 309 11.21 -15.56 6.72
N LEU A 310 11.58 -15.28 5.47
CA LEU A 310 12.58 -14.29 5.08
C LEU A 310 11.83 -13.07 4.54
N LEU A 311 11.81 -11.97 5.29
CA LEU A 311 11.06 -10.76 4.97
C LEU A 311 12.00 -9.63 4.58
N GLY A 312 12.08 -9.39 3.26
CA GLY A 312 12.85 -8.30 2.67
C GLY A 312 14.28 -8.66 2.31
N ILE A 313 14.93 -7.73 1.61
CA ILE A 313 16.21 -7.93 0.93
C ILE A 313 17.34 -8.24 1.91
N ALA A 314 17.38 -7.58 3.08
CA ALA A 314 18.45 -7.76 4.06
C ALA A 314 18.50 -9.19 4.61
N GLU A 315 17.35 -9.77 4.94
CA GLU A 315 17.25 -11.15 5.42
C GLU A 315 17.60 -12.15 4.31
N ALA A 316 17.15 -11.90 3.08
CA ALA A 316 17.50 -12.73 1.94
C ALA A 316 19.01 -12.72 1.64
N ILE A 317 19.67 -11.55 1.69
CA ILE A 317 21.13 -11.46 1.55
C ILE A 317 21.83 -12.25 2.66
N ALA A 318 21.38 -12.12 3.92
CA ALA A 318 21.99 -12.81 5.05
C ALA A 318 21.87 -14.34 4.95
N ALA A 319 20.78 -14.83 4.35
CA ALA A 319 20.52 -16.25 4.12
C ALA A 319 21.07 -16.78 2.77
N ASP A 320 21.72 -15.95 1.96
CA ASP A 320 22.08 -16.22 0.56
C ASP A 320 20.89 -16.78 -0.28
N SER A 321 19.69 -16.25 -0.04
CA SER A 321 18.45 -16.65 -0.70
C SER A 321 18.18 -15.78 -1.92
N PHE A 322 18.48 -16.30 -3.11
CA PHE A 322 18.32 -15.58 -4.37
C PHE A 322 17.67 -16.43 -5.44
N HIS A 323 16.92 -15.78 -6.33
CA HIS A 323 16.33 -16.41 -7.50
C HIS A 323 17.32 -16.54 -8.66
N THR A 324 18.34 -15.67 -8.71
CA THR A 324 19.28 -15.56 -9.82
C THR A 324 20.73 -15.54 -9.33
N ASP A 325 21.62 -15.98 -10.22
CA ASP A 325 23.04 -15.65 -10.12
C ASP A 325 23.27 -14.15 -10.39
N PRO A 326 24.42 -13.59 -9.98
CA PRO A 326 24.76 -12.19 -10.26
C PRO A 326 24.91 -11.94 -11.77
N HIS A 327 24.25 -10.91 -12.29
CA HIS A 327 24.47 -10.40 -13.64
C HIS A 327 25.34 -9.14 -13.58
N VAL A 328 26.48 -9.16 -14.27
CA VAL A 328 27.48 -8.08 -14.23
C VAL A 328 27.60 -7.38 -15.58
N LEU A 329 27.44 -6.05 -15.58
CA LEU A 329 27.82 -5.14 -16.66
C LEU A 329 29.12 -4.43 -16.27
N SER A 330 30.06 -4.25 -17.20
CA SER A 330 31.31 -3.54 -16.89
C SER A 330 31.87 -2.77 -18.08
N ARG A 331 32.61 -1.70 -17.78
CA ARG A 331 33.39 -0.88 -18.70
C ARG A 331 34.69 -0.46 -18.02
N GLY A 332 35.81 -0.55 -18.72
CA GLY A 332 37.12 -0.17 -18.17
C GLY A 332 37.52 -0.99 -16.94
N ASP A 333 38.33 -0.40 -16.05
CA ASP A 333 38.79 -1.02 -14.81
C ASP A 333 38.37 -0.17 -13.60
N VAL A 334 37.33 -0.64 -12.91
CA VAL A 334 36.73 0.06 -11.76
C VAL A 334 37.70 0.22 -10.59
N GLU A 335 38.60 -0.75 -10.35
CA GLU A 335 39.53 -0.67 -9.22
C GLU A 335 40.61 0.39 -9.49
N THR A 336 41.08 0.48 -10.73
CA THR A 336 42.00 1.54 -11.16
C THR A 336 41.33 2.91 -11.07
N GLY A 337 40.12 3.06 -11.62
CA GLY A 337 39.40 4.33 -11.59
C GLY A 337 39.06 4.81 -10.17
N LEU A 338 38.70 3.91 -9.27
CA LEU A 338 38.50 4.24 -7.84
C LEU A 338 39.81 4.68 -7.18
N LYS A 339 40.93 4.01 -7.47
CA LYS A 339 42.24 4.33 -6.89
C LYS A 339 42.79 5.67 -7.37
N GLU A 340 42.55 6.04 -8.62
CA GLU A 340 43.04 7.29 -9.24
C GLU A 340 42.14 8.49 -8.94
N SER A 341 40.94 8.27 -8.40
CA SER A 341 40.00 9.34 -8.01
C SER A 341 40.53 10.16 -6.84
N GLN A 342 40.25 11.47 -6.85
CA GLN A 342 40.63 12.36 -5.76
C GLN A 342 39.78 12.13 -4.51
N HIS A 343 38.49 11.85 -4.71
CA HIS A 343 37.52 11.62 -3.65
C HIS A 343 36.84 10.27 -3.83
N LEU A 344 36.44 9.69 -2.71
CA LEU A 344 35.68 8.44 -2.65
C LEU A 344 34.42 8.65 -1.80
N LEU A 345 33.31 8.09 -2.27
CA LEU A 345 32.07 7.98 -1.51
C LEU A 345 31.57 6.55 -1.56
N GLU A 346 31.28 6.00 -0.39
CA GLU A 346 30.64 4.69 -0.25
C GLU A 346 29.28 4.87 0.43
N GLY A 347 28.31 4.07 0.03
CA GLY A 347 26.95 4.20 0.57
C GLY A 347 26.08 2.99 0.31
N GLU A 348 25.02 2.91 1.11
CA GLU A 348 23.88 2.04 0.89
C GLU A 348 22.63 2.91 0.73
N PHE A 349 21.75 2.52 -0.18
CA PHE A 349 20.50 3.22 -0.45
C PHE A 349 19.39 2.20 -0.73
N GLY A 350 18.44 2.11 0.21
CA GLY A 350 17.27 1.26 0.10
C GLY A 350 16.00 2.08 -0.12
N PHE A 351 15.13 1.62 -1.01
CA PHE A 351 13.86 2.27 -1.30
C PHE A 351 12.75 1.24 -1.59
N GLY A 352 11.53 1.61 -1.21
CA GLY A 352 10.38 0.72 -1.20
C GLY A 352 9.78 0.44 -2.59
N GLY A 353 8.88 -0.54 -2.61
CA GLY A 353 8.07 -0.87 -3.78
C GLY A 353 6.89 0.09 -3.98
N GLN A 354 6.03 -0.26 -4.94
CA GLN A 354 4.88 0.56 -5.33
C GLN A 354 3.72 -0.33 -5.84
N GLU A 355 2.52 -0.08 -5.33
CA GLU A 355 1.27 -0.69 -5.80
C GLU A 355 0.78 -0.01 -7.09
N HIS A 356 0.31 -0.78 -8.07
CA HIS A 356 -0.14 -0.25 -9.37
C HIS A 356 -1.39 0.61 -9.23
N PHE A 357 -2.30 0.16 -8.38
CA PHE A 357 -3.54 0.86 -8.06
C PHE A 357 -4.36 1.24 -9.31
N TYR A 358 -4.35 0.38 -10.34
CA TYR A 358 -5.32 0.43 -11.44
C TYR A 358 -6.74 0.46 -10.85
N LEU A 359 -7.63 1.30 -11.38
CA LEU A 359 -8.94 1.52 -10.76
C LEU A 359 -9.86 0.31 -10.90
N GLU A 360 -9.82 -0.37 -12.05
CA GLU A 360 -10.42 -1.70 -12.20
C GLU A 360 -9.42 -2.72 -11.67
N THR A 361 -9.76 -3.45 -10.60
CA THR A 361 -8.99 -4.59 -10.08
C THR A 361 -8.85 -5.71 -11.12
N HIS A 362 -8.10 -6.76 -10.81
CA HIS A 362 -8.11 -7.97 -11.64
C HIS A 362 -9.54 -8.52 -11.71
N ALA A 363 -9.97 -8.79 -12.95
CA ALA A 363 -11.29 -9.28 -13.25
C ALA A 363 -11.22 -10.26 -14.43
N ALA A 364 -11.92 -11.38 -14.30
CA ALA A 364 -12.13 -12.31 -15.38
C ALA A 364 -13.50 -12.98 -15.27
N TRP A 365 -14.06 -13.41 -16.39
CA TRP A 365 -15.15 -14.38 -16.41
C TRP A 365 -14.88 -15.43 -17.49
N ALA A 366 -15.41 -16.63 -17.29
CA ALA A 366 -15.27 -17.75 -18.21
C ALA A 366 -16.62 -18.46 -18.42
N GLU A 367 -16.79 -19.04 -19.61
CA GLU A 367 -17.88 -19.94 -19.96
C GLU A 367 -17.40 -21.05 -20.91
N GLY A 368 -18.06 -22.21 -20.89
CA GLY A 368 -17.76 -23.26 -21.86
C GLY A 368 -18.30 -22.89 -23.24
N ASP A 369 -17.60 -23.30 -24.30
CA ASP A 369 -18.03 -23.06 -25.70
C ASP A 369 -19.07 -24.08 -26.21
N GLY A 370 -19.37 -25.11 -25.43
CA GLY A 370 -20.28 -26.20 -25.78
C GLY A 370 -19.65 -27.37 -26.54
N GLU A 371 -18.39 -27.25 -26.98
CA GLU A 371 -17.62 -28.26 -27.73
C GLU A 371 -16.39 -28.77 -26.94
N GLY A 372 -16.30 -28.43 -25.65
CA GLY A 372 -15.23 -28.86 -24.75
C GLY A 372 -14.07 -27.88 -24.66
N GLY A 373 -14.20 -26.69 -25.24
CA GLY A 373 -13.33 -25.54 -25.01
C GLY A 373 -13.93 -24.52 -24.06
N VAL A 374 -13.21 -23.40 -23.89
CA VAL A 374 -13.58 -22.32 -22.97
C VAL A 374 -13.36 -20.95 -23.61
N HIS A 375 -14.32 -20.05 -23.38
CA HIS A 375 -14.19 -18.63 -23.66
C HIS A 375 -13.94 -17.88 -22.36
N VAL A 376 -12.92 -17.02 -22.34
CA VAL A 376 -12.51 -16.23 -21.18
C VAL A 376 -12.44 -14.77 -21.57
N ALA A 377 -13.12 -13.88 -20.83
CA ALA A 377 -12.82 -12.46 -20.89
C ALA A 377 -11.97 -12.07 -19.68
N SER A 378 -10.88 -11.36 -19.89
CA SER A 378 -9.94 -11.00 -18.83
C SER A 378 -9.44 -9.56 -18.96
N SER A 379 -9.28 -8.90 -17.82
CA SER A 379 -8.67 -7.58 -17.72
C SER A 379 -7.15 -7.79 -17.69
N THR A 380 -6.54 -7.83 -18.87
CA THR A 380 -5.14 -8.26 -19.09
C THR A 380 -4.45 -7.45 -20.18
N GLN A 381 -3.14 -7.26 -20.05
CA GLN A 381 -2.28 -6.73 -21.10
C GLN A 381 -1.79 -7.82 -22.05
N HIS A 382 -1.93 -9.11 -21.68
CA HIS A 382 -1.33 -10.22 -22.41
C HIS A 382 -2.32 -11.39 -22.61
N PRO A 383 -3.34 -11.22 -23.49
CA PRO A 383 -4.36 -12.25 -23.71
C PRO A 383 -3.79 -13.57 -24.27
N SER A 384 -2.70 -13.53 -25.04
CA SER A 384 -2.04 -14.73 -25.58
C SER A 384 -1.37 -15.60 -24.52
N GLU A 385 -0.79 -14.99 -23.47
CA GLU A 385 -0.24 -15.74 -22.34
C GLU A 385 -1.35 -16.35 -21.50
N ILE A 386 -2.42 -15.60 -21.21
CA ILE A 386 -3.61 -16.15 -20.53
C ILE A 386 -4.15 -17.37 -21.29
N GLN A 387 -4.25 -17.29 -22.62
CA GLN A 387 -4.72 -18.43 -23.43
C GLN A 387 -3.85 -19.67 -23.21
N THR A 388 -2.54 -19.47 -23.16
CA THR A 388 -1.56 -20.55 -22.93
C THR A 388 -1.74 -21.15 -21.54
N ILE A 389 -1.77 -20.32 -20.49
CA ILE A 389 -1.89 -20.78 -19.09
C ILE A 389 -3.23 -21.48 -18.87
N VAL A 390 -4.34 -20.92 -19.37
CA VAL A 390 -5.66 -21.55 -19.26
C VAL A 390 -5.66 -22.93 -19.94
N ALA A 391 -5.07 -23.05 -21.13
CA ALA A 391 -4.98 -24.33 -21.83
C ALA A 391 -4.15 -25.35 -21.02
N GLU A 392 -3.01 -24.94 -20.48
CA GLU A 392 -2.13 -25.79 -19.67
C GLU A 392 -2.77 -26.23 -18.35
N VAL A 393 -3.46 -25.33 -17.65
CA VAL A 393 -4.18 -25.62 -16.40
C VAL A 393 -5.34 -26.59 -16.66
N LEU A 394 -6.08 -26.42 -17.76
CA LEU A 394 -7.22 -27.26 -18.10
C LEU A 394 -6.84 -28.56 -18.81
N GLY A 395 -5.57 -28.73 -19.22
CA GLY A 395 -5.16 -29.87 -20.05
C GLY A 395 -5.74 -29.83 -21.46
N LEU A 396 -6.08 -28.64 -21.97
CA LEU A 396 -6.63 -28.40 -23.29
C LEU A 396 -5.54 -27.98 -24.29
N GLN A 397 -5.85 -28.03 -25.57
CA GLN A 397 -5.05 -27.41 -26.61
C GLN A 397 -5.37 -25.92 -26.72
N ARG A 398 -4.38 -25.08 -27.08
CA ARG A 398 -4.57 -23.62 -27.15
C ARG A 398 -5.71 -23.17 -28.06
N HIS A 399 -5.99 -23.91 -29.15
CA HIS A 399 -7.09 -23.59 -30.06
C HIS A 399 -8.48 -23.79 -29.46
N GLN A 400 -8.59 -24.53 -28.35
CA GLN A 400 -9.83 -24.74 -27.58
C GLN A 400 -10.06 -23.64 -26.54
N VAL A 401 -9.17 -22.65 -26.47
CA VAL A 401 -9.25 -21.54 -25.51
C VAL A 401 -9.29 -20.24 -26.29
N VAL A 402 -10.33 -19.44 -26.06
CA VAL A 402 -10.44 -18.08 -26.60
C VAL A 402 -10.35 -17.09 -25.46
N VAL A 403 -9.48 -16.09 -25.60
CA VAL A 403 -9.33 -15.02 -24.61
C VAL A 403 -9.65 -13.66 -25.25
N GLU A 404 -10.63 -12.97 -24.68
CA GLU A 404 -11.00 -11.60 -25.05
C GLU A 404 -10.49 -10.62 -23.97
N SER A 405 -9.86 -9.53 -24.41
CA SER A 405 -9.58 -8.40 -23.53
C SER A 405 -10.19 -7.13 -24.12
N PRO A 406 -11.37 -6.68 -23.62
CA PRO A 406 -12.09 -5.58 -24.23
C PRO A 406 -11.37 -4.24 -23.98
N ARG A 407 -11.30 -3.83 -22.72
CA ARG A 407 -10.57 -2.64 -22.23
C ARG A 407 -10.22 -2.85 -20.77
N MET A 408 -9.22 -2.11 -20.28
CA MET A 408 -8.77 -2.17 -18.89
C MET A 408 -8.92 -0.81 -18.20
N GLY A 409 -9.39 -0.82 -16.96
CA GLY A 409 -9.39 0.36 -16.07
C GLY A 409 -8.02 0.63 -15.45
N GLY A 410 -6.97 0.65 -16.30
CA GLY A 410 -5.57 0.70 -15.90
C GLY A 410 -4.94 -0.69 -15.80
N GLY A 411 -3.61 -0.77 -16.01
CA GLY A 411 -2.82 -2.00 -15.89
C GLY A 411 -1.40 -1.71 -15.40
N PHE A 412 -0.70 -0.79 -16.07
CA PHE A 412 0.60 -0.26 -15.62
C PHE A 412 1.70 -1.30 -15.41
N GLY A 413 1.61 -2.46 -16.07
CA GLY A 413 2.49 -3.63 -15.90
C GLY A 413 1.90 -4.70 -14.99
N GLY A 414 1.06 -4.33 -14.01
CA GLY A 414 0.50 -5.29 -13.05
C GLY A 414 -0.46 -6.29 -13.68
N LYS A 415 -0.99 -5.99 -14.88
CA LYS A 415 -1.85 -6.89 -15.67
C LYS A 415 -1.12 -7.57 -16.82
N GLU A 416 0.20 -7.56 -16.82
CA GLU A 416 1.03 -8.26 -17.82
C GLU A 416 1.01 -9.77 -17.62
N THR A 417 1.29 -10.23 -16.39
CA THR A 417 1.36 -11.67 -16.05
C THR A 417 0.38 -12.05 -14.93
N GLN A 418 0.13 -11.15 -13.98
CA GLN A 418 -0.68 -11.45 -12.78
C GLN A 418 -2.18 -11.67 -13.07
N GLY A 419 -2.62 -11.43 -14.31
CA GLY A 419 -3.95 -11.81 -14.78
C GLY A 419 -4.13 -13.31 -15.01
N ASN A 420 -3.02 -14.06 -15.13
CA ASN A 420 -3.01 -15.49 -15.48
C ASN A 420 -3.78 -16.33 -14.46
N ALA A 421 -3.44 -16.21 -13.16
CA ALA A 421 -4.05 -17.01 -12.12
C ALA A 421 -5.57 -16.78 -12.03
N ILE A 422 -6.02 -15.51 -12.08
CA ILE A 422 -7.45 -15.17 -11.98
C ILE A 422 -8.25 -15.74 -13.17
N ALA A 423 -7.73 -15.60 -14.39
CA ALA A 423 -8.39 -16.13 -15.58
C ALA A 423 -8.42 -17.67 -15.61
N ALA A 424 -7.29 -18.32 -15.30
CA ALA A 424 -7.19 -19.77 -15.28
C ALA A 424 -8.07 -20.41 -14.20
N LEU A 425 -8.14 -19.81 -13.01
CA LEU A 425 -8.98 -20.29 -11.92
C LEU A 425 -10.49 -20.07 -12.20
N CYS A 426 -10.87 -18.97 -12.84
CA CYS A 426 -12.23 -18.80 -13.37
C CYS A 426 -12.58 -19.90 -14.37
N ALA A 427 -11.69 -20.18 -15.33
CA ALA A 427 -11.92 -21.21 -16.34
C ALA A 427 -12.00 -22.61 -15.72
N LEU A 428 -11.13 -22.93 -14.75
CA LEU A 428 -11.20 -24.17 -13.97
C LEU A 428 -12.56 -24.31 -13.27
N ALA A 429 -13.01 -23.25 -12.59
CA ALA A 429 -14.29 -23.24 -11.92
C ALA A 429 -15.46 -23.44 -12.90
N THR A 430 -15.40 -22.84 -14.09
CA THR A 430 -16.39 -23.05 -15.14
C THR A 430 -16.45 -24.51 -15.58
N VAL A 431 -15.30 -25.13 -15.87
CA VAL A 431 -15.24 -26.53 -16.30
C VAL A 431 -15.75 -27.47 -15.19
N LYS A 432 -15.38 -27.21 -13.93
CA LYS A 432 -15.77 -28.06 -12.80
C LYS A 432 -17.25 -27.96 -12.43
N THR A 433 -17.85 -26.79 -12.61
CA THR A 433 -19.26 -26.55 -12.27
C THR A 433 -20.20 -26.74 -13.46
N GLY A 434 -19.68 -26.73 -14.69
CA GLY A 434 -20.47 -26.71 -15.91
C GLY A 434 -21.28 -25.42 -16.09
N LYS A 435 -20.95 -24.35 -15.36
CA LYS A 435 -21.67 -23.07 -15.36
C LYS A 435 -20.69 -21.92 -15.63
N PRO A 436 -21.15 -20.81 -16.24
CA PRO A 436 -20.33 -19.60 -16.34
C PRO A 436 -19.92 -19.08 -14.96
N VAL A 437 -18.67 -18.65 -14.83
CA VAL A 437 -18.08 -18.17 -13.57
C VAL A 437 -17.44 -16.80 -13.80
N ARG A 438 -17.59 -15.89 -12.84
CA ARG A 438 -16.90 -14.60 -12.82
C ARG A 438 -16.16 -14.39 -11.51
N TRP A 439 -15.11 -13.59 -11.59
CA TRP A 439 -14.35 -13.16 -10.43
C TRP A 439 -13.78 -11.77 -10.67
N GLN A 440 -14.09 -10.85 -9.79
CA GLN A 440 -13.39 -9.57 -9.66
C GLN A 440 -12.88 -9.48 -8.24
N LEU A 441 -11.58 -9.16 -8.08
CA LEU A 441 -10.99 -9.00 -6.76
C LEU A 441 -11.49 -7.72 -6.10
N ASP A 442 -11.76 -7.79 -4.79
CA ASP A 442 -11.82 -6.60 -3.95
C ASP A 442 -10.43 -5.95 -3.88
N ARG A 443 -10.37 -4.67 -3.54
CA ARG A 443 -9.11 -3.92 -3.57
C ARG A 443 -8.05 -4.50 -2.63
N ASP A 444 -8.45 -4.90 -1.43
CA ASP A 444 -7.56 -5.53 -0.45
C ASP A 444 -7.05 -6.89 -0.94
N GLU A 445 -7.93 -7.72 -1.49
CA GLU A 445 -7.57 -9.01 -2.10
C GLU A 445 -6.59 -8.86 -3.26
N ASP A 446 -6.80 -7.86 -4.12
CA ASP A 446 -5.91 -7.50 -5.22
C ASP A 446 -4.53 -7.13 -4.67
N MET A 447 -4.47 -6.14 -3.78
CA MET A 447 -3.21 -5.65 -3.18
C MET A 447 -2.46 -6.71 -2.36
N ILE A 448 -3.15 -7.70 -1.79
CA ILE A 448 -2.51 -8.80 -1.05
C ILE A 448 -1.89 -9.81 -2.02
N SER A 449 -2.56 -10.12 -3.12
CA SER A 449 -2.26 -11.30 -3.92
C SER A 449 -1.57 -11.04 -5.25
N THR A 450 -1.54 -9.81 -5.74
CA THR A 450 -0.84 -9.46 -6.97
C THR A 450 0.51 -8.81 -6.70
N GLY A 451 1.43 -9.07 -7.63
CA GLY A 451 2.75 -8.49 -7.63
C GLY A 451 2.76 -6.99 -7.81
N LYS A 452 3.80 -6.35 -7.29
CA LYS A 452 3.98 -4.90 -7.23
C LYS A 452 5.32 -4.51 -7.85
N ARG A 453 5.66 -3.22 -7.86
CA ARG A 453 7.03 -2.79 -8.16
C ARG A 453 8.00 -3.31 -7.10
N HIS A 454 9.10 -3.91 -7.55
CA HIS A 454 10.22 -4.34 -6.72
C HIS A 454 10.80 -3.20 -5.86
N PRO A 455 10.84 -3.36 -4.52
CA PRO A 455 11.82 -2.70 -3.67
C PRO A 455 13.26 -3.00 -4.12
N PHE A 456 14.18 -2.06 -3.89
CA PHE A 456 15.59 -2.23 -4.22
C PHE A 456 16.47 -1.81 -3.04
N LEU A 457 17.63 -2.47 -2.96
CA LEU A 457 18.77 -2.08 -2.13
C LEU A 457 19.99 -1.93 -3.03
N ALA A 458 20.57 -0.74 -3.05
CA ALA A 458 21.83 -0.48 -3.74
C ALA A 458 22.97 -0.33 -2.74
N ARG A 459 24.11 -0.97 -3.03
CA ARG A 459 25.40 -0.74 -2.36
C ARG A 459 26.39 -0.24 -3.39
N TYR A 460 27.05 0.87 -3.13
CA TYR A 460 27.92 1.49 -4.13
C TYR A 460 29.20 2.09 -3.54
N ARG A 461 30.21 2.19 -4.41
CA ARG A 461 31.46 2.91 -4.22
C ARG A 461 31.69 3.75 -5.47
N VAL A 462 31.84 5.07 -5.30
CA VAL A 462 32.04 6.01 -6.40
C VAL A 462 33.32 6.81 -6.20
N GLY A 463 34.07 6.97 -7.29
CA GLY A 463 35.26 7.79 -7.38
C GLY A 463 35.04 9.00 -8.28
N TYR A 464 35.40 10.19 -7.78
CA TYR A 464 35.14 11.46 -8.44
C TYR A 464 36.23 12.50 -8.14
N ASP A 465 36.28 13.57 -8.93
CA ASP A 465 37.21 14.70 -8.72
C ASP A 465 36.56 15.90 -8.02
N SER A 466 37.36 16.93 -7.75
CA SER A 466 36.89 18.16 -7.10
C SER A 466 35.98 19.02 -7.98
N GLU A 467 35.83 18.70 -9.27
CA GLU A 467 34.87 19.31 -10.20
C GLU A 467 33.57 18.49 -10.29
N GLY A 468 33.43 17.40 -9.52
CA GLY A 468 32.26 16.54 -9.53
C GLY A 468 32.23 15.50 -10.66
N ARG A 469 33.29 15.39 -11.47
CA ARG A 469 33.32 14.40 -12.56
C ARG A 469 33.51 13.00 -12.02
N LEU A 470 32.69 12.08 -12.51
CA LEU A 470 32.79 10.66 -12.17
C LEU A 470 33.93 10.00 -12.93
N HIS A 471 34.79 9.30 -12.21
CA HIS A 471 35.85 8.46 -12.79
C HIS A 471 35.49 6.99 -12.73
N ALA A 472 34.89 6.55 -11.62
CA ALA A 472 34.51 5.16 -11.42
C ALA A 472 33.24 4.97 -10.59
N LEU A 473 32.48 3.92 -10.90
CA LEU A 473 31.33 3.47 -10.10
C LEU A 473 31.28 1.93 -10.03
N ASP A 474 31.38 1.40 -8.82
CA ASP A 474 31.12 0.01 -8.49
C ASP A 474 29.79 -0.07 -7.72
N ALA A 475 28.77 -0.69 -8.30
CA ALA A 475 27.42 -0.71 -7.72
C ALA A 475 26.80 -2.11 -7.77
N LYS A 476 26.18 -2.52 -6.67
CA LYS A 476 25.41 -3.75 -6.55
C LYS A 476 23.96 -3.44 -6.23
N LEU A 477 23.05 -3.94 -7.05
CA LEU A 477 21.61 -3.78 -6.92
C LEU A 477 20.97 -5.12 -6.57
N PHE A 478 20.25 -5.12 -5.46
CA PHE A 478 19.44 -6.24 -5.02
C PHE A 478 17.98 -5.84 -5.13
N SER A 479 17.19 -6.57 -5.92
CA SER A 479 15.74 -6.38 -5.99
C SER A 479 15.03 -7.42 -5.12
N ASP A 480 13.92 -7.06 -4.50
CA ASP A 480 13.06 -8.04 -3.83
C ASP A 480 12.13 -8.71 -4.85
N GLY A 481 12.40 -9.96 -5.22
CA GLY A 481 11.58 -10.70 -6.18
C GLY A 481 10.31 -11.29 -5.59
N GLY A 482 10.20 -11.40 -4.26
CA GLY A 482 9.17 -12.22 -3.62
C GLY A 482 9.48 -13.72 -3.74
N TRP A 483 8.44 -14.56 -3.63
CA TRP A 483 8.59 -16.00 -3.49
C TRP A 483 8.80 -16.76 -4.81
N SER A 484 8.24 -16.29 -5.94
CA SER A 484 8.47 -16.79 -7.30
C SER A 484 9.24 -15.76 -8.12
N LEU A 485 9.76 -16.16 -9.29
CA LEU A 485 10.60 -15.28 -10.11
C LEU A 485 9.80 -14.20 -10.86
N ASP A 486 8.64 -14.56 -11.43
CA ASP A 486 7.87 -13.74 -12.38
C ASP A 486 8.82 -13.00 -13.38
N LEU A 487 8.71 -11.68 -13.51
CA LEU A 487 9.53 -10.83 -14.37
C LEU A 487 10.69 -10.16 -13.61
N SER A 488 11.06 -10.68 -12.43
CA SER A 488 12.05 -10.04 -11.55
C SER A 488 13.46 -9.96 -12.15
N GLN A 489 13.89 -10.99 -12.89
CA GLN A 489 15.18 -10.98 -13.57
C GLN A 489 15.27 -9.85 -14.61
N PRO A 490 14.40 -9.78 -15.64
CA PRO A 490 14.49 -8.71 -16.63
C PRO A 490 14.25 -7.31 -16.05
N VAL A 491 13.50 -7.18 -14.94
CA VAL A 491 13.38 -5.91 -14.20
C VAL A 491 14.72 -5.49 -13.59
N THR A 492 15.45 -6.43 -12.97
CA THR A 492 16.74 -6.16 -12.33
C THR A 492 17.82 -5.86 -13.37
N ASP A 493 17.82 -6.60 -14.47
CA ASP A 493 18.71 -6.35 -15.61
C ASP A 493 18.47 -4.95 -16.19
N ARG A 494 17.21 -4.55 -16.37
CA ARG A 494 16.89 -3.22 -16.86
C ARG A 494 17.33 -2.12 -15.89
N ALA A 495 17.29 -2.37 -14.58
CA ALA A 495 17.80 -1.42 -13.59
C ALA A 495 19.31 -1.19 -13.75
N ILE A 496 20.12 -2.24 -13.92
CA ILE A 496 21.57 -2.08 -14.15
C ILE A 496 21.88 -1.46 -15.52
N PHE A 497 21.05 -1.68 -16.55
CA PHE A 497 21.20 -1.02 -17.86
C PHE A 497 20.86 0.48 -17.87
N HIS A 498 20.24 1.00 -16.82
CA HIS A 498 19.89 2.43 -16.70
C HIS A 498 20.53 3.07 -15.46
N LEU A 499 21.50 2.39 -14.85
CA LEU A 499 22.14 2.86 -13.62
C LEU A 499 23.05 4.06 -13.87
N ASP A 500 23.61 4.19 -15.07
CA ASP A 500 24.38 5.34 -15.53
C ASP A 500 23.50 6.55 -15.90
N ASN A 501 22.20 6.34 -16.14
CA ASN A 501 21.23 7.35 -16.58
C ASN A 501 21.76 8.18 -17.78
N ALA A 502 22.12 9.45 -17.54
CA ALA A 502 22.65 10.37 -18.54
C ALA A 502 24.13 10.73 -18.27
N TYR A 503 24.79 10.04 -17.35
CA TYR A 503 26.15 10.34 -16.91
C TYR A 503 27.14 9.38 -17.56
N TYR A 504 28.21 9.94 -18.12
CA TYR A 504 29.31 9.12 -18.62
C TYR A 504 30.21 8.67 -17.45
N ILE A 505 30.36 7.36 -17.30
CA ILE A 505 31.22 6.75 -16.28
C ILE A 505 32.35 5.98 -17.00
N PRO A 506 33.61 6.44 -16.94
CA PRO A 506 34.71 5.79 -17.65
C PRO A 506 34.98 4.35 -17.18
N HIS A 507 34.88 4.12 -15.88
CA HIS A 507 35.16 2.83 -15.24
C HIS A 507 33.97 2.36 -14.41
N GLU A 508 33.25 1.34 -14.86
CA GLU A 508 32.02 0.91 -14.21
C GLU A 508 31.96 -0.60 -14.02
N ARG A 509 31.36 -1.02 -12.91
CA ARG A 509 30.96 -2.40 -12.64
C ARG A 509 29.60 -2.38 -11.95
N PHE A 510 28.56 -2.81 -12.65
CA PHE A 510 27.21 -2.91 -12.11
C PHE A 510 26.81 -4.36 -11.99
N GLU A 511 26.37 -4.77 -10.80
CA GLU A 511 25.93 -6.12 -10.49
C GLU A 511 24.45 -6.10 -10.09
N GLY A 512 23.63 -6.96 -10.69
CA GLY A 512 22.22 -7.14 -10.35
C GLY A 512 21.96 -8.56 -9.82
N ARG A 513 21.17 -8.69 -8.75
CA ARG A 513 20.70 -9.98 -8.24
C ARG A 513 19.28 -9.89 -7.67
N VAL A 514 18.47 -10.92 -7.91
CA VAL A 514 17.08 -10.99 -7.43
C VAL A 514 17.02 -11.76 -6.12
N ALA A 515 16.67 -11.10 -5.02
CA ALA A 515 16.45 -11.74 -3.73
C ALA A 515 15.16 -12.57 -3.72
N LYS A 516 15.22 -13.76 -3.10
CA LYS A 516 14.05 -14.62 -2.87
C LYS A 516 13.57 -14.46 -1.43
N THR A 517 12.34 -14.01 -1.25
CA THR A 517 11.71 -13.69 0.04
C THR A 517 10.34 -14.36 0.17
N HIS A 518 9.76 -14.34 1.37
CA HIS A 518 8.44 -14.90 1.65
C HIS A 518 7.34 -13.82 1.60
N SER A 519 7.32 -13.07 0.50
CA SER A 519 6.27 -12.12 0.14
C SER A 519 5.71 -12.46 -1.24
N VAL A 520 4.54 -11.90 -1.59
CA VAL A 520 4.00 -12.01 -2.96
C VAL A 520 5.06 -11.61 -3.99
N SER A 521 5.12 -12.34 -5.09
CA SER A 521 6.09 -12.12 -6.17
C SER A 521 5.90 -10.75 -6.77
N ASN A 522 6.97 -9.96 -6.86
CA ASN A 522 6.90 -8.66 -7.53
C ASN A 522 6.93 -8.84 -9.05
N THR A 523 6.39 -7.87 -9.78
CA THR A 523 6.15 -7.98 -11.23
C THR A 523 6.47 -6.67 -11.96
N ALA A 524 6.15 -6.61 -13.25
CA ALA A 524 6.27 -5.43 -14.07
C ALA A 524 5.51 -4.24 -13.46
N PHE A 525 6.15 -3.08 -13.41
CA PHE A 525 5.50 -1.79 -13.20
C PHE A 525 6.05 -0.80 -14.21
N ARG A 526 5.24 0.12 -14.75
CA ARG A 526 5.66 1.24 -15.62
C ARG A 526 7.07 1.78 -15.27
N GLY A 527 7.99 1.65 -16.22
CA GLY A 527 9.41 1.95 -16.09
C GLY A 527 10.30 0.70 -16.02
N PHE A 528 9.80 -0.37 -15.38
CA PHE A 528 10.36 -1.73 -15.40
C PHE A 528 11.84 -1.76 -14.96
N GLY A 529 12.14 -1.40 -13.72
CA GLY A 529 13.51 -1.38 -13.19
C GLY A 529 14.30 -0.10 -13.53
N GLY A 530 14.03 0.51 -14.68
CA GLY A 530 14.69 1.76 -15.10
C GLY A 530 14.65 2.88 -14.04
N PRO A 531 13.47 3.24 -13.48
CA PRO A 531 13.39 4.23 -12.41
C PRO A 531 14.24 3.88 -11.19
N GLN A 532 14.32 2.58 -10.84
CA GLN A 532 15.12 2.12 -9.71
C GLN A 532 16.62 2.28 -9.96
N GLY A 533 17.10 1.94 -11.16
CA GLY A 533 18.49 2.18 -11.57
C GLY A 533 18.86 3.66 -11.57
N MET A 534 18.06 4.49 -12.25
CA MET A 534 18.31 5.93 -12.34
C MET A 534 18.29 6.62 -10.97
N LEU A 535 17.40 6.23 -10.06
CA LEU A 535 17.35 6.84 -8.72
C LEU A 535 18.64 6.63 -7.93
N VAL A 536 19.37 5.52 -8.14
CA VAL A 536 20.64 5.25 -7.46
C VAL A 536 21.70 6.27 -7.86
N ILE A 537 21.86 6.54 -9.16
CA ILE A 537 22.86 7.52 -9.62
C ILE A 537 22.48 8.95 -9.26
N GLU A 538 21.19 9.31 -9.29
CA GLU A 538 20.74 10.63 -8.83
C GLU A 538 21.02 10.84 -7.33
N GLU A 539 20.85 9.80 -6.50
CA GLU A 539 21.23 9.84 -5.08
C GLU A 539 22.74 10.01 -4.90
N ILE A 540 23.55 9.36 -5.74
CA ILE A 540 25.01 9.50 -5.74
C ILE A 540 25.40 10.94 -6.10
N ILE A 541 24.87 11.47 -7.20
CA ILE A 541 25.16 12.83 -7.67
C ILE A 541 24.73 13.85 -6.63
N GLY A 542 23.53 13.73 -6.06
CA GLY A 542 23.06 14.63 -5.00
C GLY A 542 23.97 14.65 -3.77
N ARG A 543 24.51 13.49 -3.37
CA ARG A 543 25.48 13.40 -2.27
C ARG A 543 26.84 13.99 -2.62
N ILE A 544 27.33 13.79 -3.85
CA ILE A 544 28.58 14.37 -4.33
C ILE A 544 28.49 15.90 -4.36
N ALA A 545 27.43 16.45 -4.96
CA ALA A 545 27.20 17.89 -5.04
C ALA A 545 27.17 18.52 -3.63
N LEU A 546 26.42 17.91 -2.69
CA LEU A 546 26.37 18.38 -1.30
C LEU A 546 27.74 18.37 -0.62
N LYS A 547 28.57 17.33 -0.85
CA LYS A 547 29.91 17.22 -0.26
C LYS A 547 30.89 18.23 -0.82
N LEU A 548 30.79 18.55 -2.12
CA LEU A 548 31.63 19.53 -2.78
C LEU A 548 31.14 20.97 -2.56
N GLY A 549 29.89 21.14 -2.12
CA GLY A 549 29.25 22.45 -2.02
C GLY A 549 28.92 23.05 -3.40
N LEU A 550 28.73 22.20 -4.40
CA LEU A 550 28.36 22.59 -5.76
C LEU A 550 26.84 22.49 -5.95
N PRO A 551 26.25 23.31 -6.86
CA PRO A 551 24.89 23.09 -7.34
C PRO A 551 24.77 21.68 -7.94
N ALA A 552 23.62 21.02 -7.78
CA ALA A 552 23.46 19.64 -8.27
C ALA A 552 23.30 19.55 -9.80
N GLU A 553 22.95 20.67 -10.43
CA GLU A 553 22.82 20.82 -11.88
C GLU A 553 24.15 21.06 -12.62
N GLU A 554 25.22 21.37 -11.89
CA GLU A 554 26.60 21.55 -12.40
C GLU A 554 27.42 20.28 -12.18
#